data_AF-A0A9Q0Z851-F1
#
_entry.id   AF-A0A9Q0Z851-F1
#
_cell.length_a   1.000
_cell.length_b   1.000
_cell.length_c   1.000
_cell.angle_alpha   90.00
_cell.angle_beta   90.00
_cell.angle_gamma   90.00
#
_symmetry.space_group_name_H-M   'P 1'
#
loop_
_entity.id
_entity.type
_entity.pdbx_description
1 polymer ?
#
loop_
_entity_poly.entity_id
_entity_poly.type
_entity_poly.pdbx_seq_one_letter_code
_entity_poly.pdbx_strand_id
1 'polypeptide(L)'
;MDRLEALKIALTTWATWIDQNTDPSKTKVYFQGVAAVHLDPKEWKDPDPSARTCMGQTKPVEGPKYPGPSHPGEAVVRSVISKMARPAYLLDITVLTQLRKDGHPGRYATKSLAFNYCSHWCS
;
A
#
# COMPACT_ATOMS: atom_id res chain seq x y z
N MET A 1 18.10 2.65 -12.41
CA MET A 1 17.74 1.45 -11.63
C MET A 1 16.22 1.39 -11.60
N ASP A 2 15.63 0.21 -11.81
CA ASP A 2 14.17 0.03 -11.68
C ASP A 2 13.72 0.25 -10.22
N ARG A 3 12.52 0.81 -10.02
CA ARG A 3 12.04 1.17 -8.68
C ARG A 3 11.79 -0.05 -7.79
N LEU A 4 11.36 -1.18 -8.37
CA LEU A 4 11.10 -2.40 -7.61
C LEU A 4 12.40 -3.10 -7.26
N GLU A 5 13.39 -3.03 -8.14
CA GLU A 5 14.74 -3.50 -7.82
C GLU A 5 15.38 -2.66 -6.70
N ALA A 6 15.24 -1.33 -6.75
CA ALA A 6 15.69 -0.46 -5.68
C ALA A 6 14.99 -0.78 -4.34
N LEU A 7 13.66 -0.99 -4.36
CA LEU A 7 12.89 -1.40 -3.19
C LEU A 7 13.40 -2.74 -2.63
N LYS A 8 13.64 -3.72 -3.49
CA LYS A 8 14.13 -5.05 -3.10
C LYS A 8 15.50 -4.97 -2.44
N ILE A 9 16.43 -4.19 -3.01
CA ILE A 9 17.76 -3.98 -2.43
C ILE A 9 17.64 -3.34 -1.05
N ALA A 10 16.90 -2.22 -0.95
CA ALA A 10 16.73 -1.52 0.32
C ALA A 10 16.09 -2.41 1.40
N LEU A 11 15.04 -3.15 1.04
CA LEU A 11 14.34 -4.01 1.98
C LEU A 11 15.17 -5.23 2.39
N THR A 12 16.00 -5.77 1.48
CA THR A 12 16.93 -6.86 1.80
C THR A 12 18.01 -6.40 2.78
N THR A 13 18.52 -5.17 2.63
CA THR A 13 19.45 -4.56 3.58
C THR A 13 18.80 -4.41 4.96
N TRP A 14 17.57 -3.91 5.02
CA TRP A 14 16.81 -3.81 6.28
C TRP A 14 16.57 -5.18 6.91
N ALA A 15 16.14 -6.17 6.13
CA ALA A 15 15.90 -7.53 6.59
C ALA A 15 17.16 -8.17 7.19
N THR A 16 18.31 -8.02 6.51
CA THR A 16 19.61 -8.48 6.99
C THR A 16 19.98 -7.82 8.33
N TRP A 17 19.73 -6.52 8.46
CA TRP A 17 19.98 -5.81 9.71
C TRP A 17 19.10 -6.35 10.84
N ILE A 18 17.81 -6.61 10.60
CA ILE A 18 16.91 -7.22 11.59
C ILE A 18 17.43 -8.61 11.99
N ASP A 19 17.83 -9.43 11.01
CA ASP A 19 18.38 -10.77 11.21
C ASP A 19 19.73 -10.80 11.94
N GLN A 20 20.42 -9.67 12.07
CA GLN A 20 21.65 -9.55 12.86
C GLN A 20 21.43 -8.90 14.23
N ASN A 21 20.47 -7.96 14.35
CA ASN A 21 20.44 -7.03 15.49
C ASN A 21 19.23 -7.16 16.44
N THR A 22 18.28 -8.05 16.15
CA THR A 22 17.04 -8.16 16.94
C THR A 22 16.96 -9.47 17.74
N ASP A 23 16.67 -9.38 19.04
CA ASP A 23 16.34 -10.55 19.87
C ASP A 23 14.81 -10.80 19.82
N PRO A 24 14.33 -11.88 19.16
CA PRO A 24 12.91 -12.14 19.02
C PRO A 24 12.22 -12.53 20.34
N SER A 25 12.98 -12.86 21.40
CA SER A 25 12.42 -13.10 22.73
C SER A 25 12.02 -11.80 23.44
N LYS A 26 12.58 -10.66 23.01
CA LYS A 26 12.36 -9.33 23.60
C LYS A 26 11.60 -8.39 22.69
N THR A 27 11.77 -8.52 21.38
CA THR A 27 11.26 -7.57 20.39
C THR A 27 10.45 -8.28 19.33
N LYS A 28 9.20 -7.83 19.13
CA LYS A 28 8.39 -8.22 17.97
C LYS A 28 8.53 -7.18 16.87
N VAL A 29 8.93 -7.61 15.69
CA VAL A 29 9.07 -6.74 14.51
C VAL A 29 7.84 -6.89 13.63
N TYR A 30 7.22 -5.76 13.28
CA TYR A 30 6.13 -5.70 12.31
C TYR A 30 6.61 -4.95 11.08
N PHE A 31 6.17 -5.39 9.90
CA PHE A 31 6.35 -4.65 8.68
C PHE A 31 4.98 -4.34 8.09
N GLN A 32 4.68 -3.05 7.91
CA GLN A 32 3.46 -2.65 7.24
C GLN A 32 3.58 -2.93 5.74
N GLY A 33 2.62 -3.68 5.19
CA GLY A 33 2.52 -3.91 3.76
C GLY A 33 2.27 -2.62 2.97
N VAL A 34 2.17 -2.74 1.66
CA VAL A 34 2.00 -1.57 0.80
C VAL A 34 0.60 -0.98 0.99
N ALA A 35 0.53 0.32 1.28
CA ALA A 35 -0.73 1.06 1.27
C ALA A 35 -1.04 1.53 -0.16
N ALA A 36 -2.22 1.21 -0.67
CA ALA A 36 -2.64 1.59 -2.01
C ALA A 36 -2.84 3.09 -2.17
N VAL A 37 -2.62 3.58 -3.40
CA VAL A 37 -3.01 4.92 -3.85
C VAL A 37 -4.09 4.79 -4.91
N HIS A 38 -5.00 5.76 -5.01
CA HIS A 38 -6.16 5.67 -5.92
C HIS A 38 -6.14 6.79 -6.96
N LEU A 39 -5.28 6.63 -7.96
CA LEU A 39 -5.05 7.62 -9.01
C LEU A 39 -5.76 7.30 -10.34
N ASP A 40 -6.09 6.04 -10.62
CA ASP A 40 -6.76 5.63 -11.85
C ASP A 40 -8.07 4.90 -11.56
N PRO A 41 -9.24 5.50 -11.83
CA PRO A 41 -10.55 4.89 -11.60
C PRO A 41 -10.82 3.64 -12.43
N LYS A 42 -10.03 3.38 -13.48
CA LYS A 42 -10.12 2.14 -14.24
C LYS A 42 -9.72 0.93 -13.42
N GLU A 43 -8.84 1.10 -12.42
CA GLU A 43 -8.41 0.00 -11.58
C GLU A 43 -9.55 -0.56 -10.72
N TRP A 44 -10.51 0.27 -10.31
CA TRP A 44 -11.72 -0.18 -9.59
C TRP A 44 -12.97 -0.24 -10.47
N LYS A 45 -12.82 -0.09 -11.80
CA LYS A 45 -13.91 -0.12 -12.79
C LYS A 45 -15.04 0.86 -12.44
N ASP A 46 -14.68 2.11 -12.16
CA ASP A 46 -15.67 3.15 -11.86
C ASP A 46 -16.72 3.24 -12.98
N PRO A 47 -18.03 3.20 -12.66
CA PRO A 47 -19.09 3.33 -13.67
C PRO A 47 -19.21 4.76 -14.21
N ASP A 48 -18.69 5.77 -13.51
CA ASP A 48 -18.73 7.16 -13.96
C ASP A 48 -17.57 7.45 -14.93
N PRO A 49 -17.85 7.73 -16.21
CA PRO A 49 -16.81 8.04 -17.20
C PRO A 49 -16.11 9.40 -16.93
N SER A 50 -16.70 10.24 -16.08
CA SER A 50 -16.13 11.51 -15.64
C SER A 50 -15.17 11.36 -14.45
N ALA A 51 -15.15 10.20 -13.78
CA ALA A 51 -14.22 9.92 -12.71
C ALA A 51 -12.77 10.08 -13.20
N ARG A 52 -11.92 10.67 -12.35
CA ARG A 52 -10.50 10.90 -12.66
C ARG A 52 -9.55 10.33 -11.62
N THR A 53 -9.95 10.29 -10.34
CA THR A 53 -9.15 9.84 -9.20
C THR A 53 -10.09 9.35 -8.08
N CYS A 54 -9.58 9.20 -6.85
CA CYS A 54 -10.39 9.02 -5.65
C CYS A 54 -11.37 10.17 -5.32
N MET A 55 -11.34 11.30 -6.04
CA MET A 55 -12.24 12.42 -5.76
C MET A 55 -13.71 12.00 -5.92
N GLY A 56 -14.54 12.34 -4.92
CA GLY A 56 -15.98 12.06 -4.93
C GLY A 56 -16.34 10.62 -4.58
N GLN A 57 -15.34 9.75 -4.37
CA GLN A 57 -15.58 8.38 -3.93
C GLN A 57 -15.97 8.37 -2.45
N THR A 58 -17.14 7.81 -2.16
CA THR A 58 -17.73 7.79 -0.79
C THR A 58 -18.05 6.39 -0.29
N LYS A 59 -17.79 5.38 -1.12
CA LYS A 59 -17.97 3.96 -0.79
C LYS A 59 -16.73 3.17 -1.20
N PRO A 60 -16.39 2.11 -0.45
CA PRO A 60 -15.34 1.19 -0.85
C PRO A 60 -15.69 0.48 -2.16
N VAL A 61 -14.71 -0.20 -2.74
CA VAL A 61 -14.95 -1.23 -3.74
C VAL A 61 -15.68 -2.39 -3.07
N GLU A 62 -16.77 -2.84 -3.67
CA GLU A 62 -17.59 -3.91 -3.12
C GLU A 62 -16.95 -5.29 -3.30
N GLY A 63 -17.15 -6.16 -2.32
CA GLY A 63 -16.63 -7.52 -2.33
C GLY A 63 -15.19 -7.65 -1.82
N PRO A 64 -14.69 -8.89 -1.70
CA PRO A 64 -13.41 -9.17 -1.06
C PRO A 64 -12.20 -9.07 -1.99
N LYS A 65 -12.41 -8.83 -3.29
CA LYS A 65 -11.36 -8.84 -4.31
C LYS A 65 -11.29 -7.49 -5.01
N TYR A 66 -10.10 -6.92 -5.08
CA TYR A 66 -9.85 -5.75 -5.91
C TYR A 66 -9.87 -6.16 -7.39
N PRO A 67 -10.61 -5.45 -8.26
CA PRO A 67 -10.73 -5.83 -9.67
C PRO A 67 -9.53 -5.40 -10.53
N GLY A 68 -8.67 -4.53 -10.01
CA GLY A 68 -7.45 -4.07 -10.66
C GLY A 68 -6.26 -4.99 -10.43
N PRO A 69 -5.07 -4.63 -10.95
CA PRO A 69 -3.87 -5.41 -10.75
C PRO A 69 -3.44 -5.44 -9.27
N SER A 70 -2.74 -6.51 -8.89
CA SER A 70 -2.04 -6.55 -7.60
C SER A 70 -0.95 -5.48 -7.55
N HIS A 71 -0.69 -4.93 -6.37
CA HIS A 71 0.36 -3.92 -6.23
C HIS A 71 1.74 -4.58 -6.39
N PRO A 72 2.58 -4.15 -7.36
CA PRO A 72 3.83 -4.86 -7.66
C PRO A 72 4.84 -4.87 -6.49
N GLY A 73 4.82 -3.84 -5.64
CA GLY A 73 5.63 -3.81 -4.42
C GLY A 73 5.23 -4.85 -3.37
N GLU A 74 4.00 -5.35 -3.38
CA GLU A 74 3.53 -6.38 -2.43
C GLU A 74 4.33 -7.68 -2.60
N ALA A 75 4.53 -8.12 -3.84
CA ALA A 75 5.30 -9.31 -4.14
C ALA A 75 6.77 -9.18 -3.68
N VAL A 76 7.36 -8.00 -3.82
CA VAL A 76 8.71 -7.71 -3.33
C VAL A 76 8.78 -7.82 -1.81
N VAL A 77 7.84 -7.19 -1.09
CA VAL A 77 7.76 -7.24 0.37
C VAL A 77 7.62 -8.68 0.87
N ARG A 78 6.67 -9.44 0.31
CA ARG A 78 6.47 -10.86 0.68
C ARG A 78 7.72 -11.69 0.41
N SER A 79 8.35 -11.50 -0.75
CA SER A 79 9.56 -12.24 -1.13
C SER A 79 10.70 -12.01 -0.14
N VAL A 80 10.94 -10.76 0.26
CA VAL A 80 12.02 -10.44 1.20
C VAL A 80 11.71 -10.95 2.61
N ILE A 81 10.52 -10.68 3.14
CA ILE A 81 10.15 -11.12 4.50
C ILE A 81 10.19 -12.65 4.62
N SER A 82 9.74 -13.38 3.60
CA SER A 82 9.76 -14.86 3.62
C SER A 82 11.17 -15.48 3.68
N LYS A 83 12.21 -14.70 3.35
CA LYS A 83 13.61 -15.15 3.33
C LYS A 83 14.39 -14.74 4.58
N MET A 84 13.78 -13.98 5.48
CA MET A 84 14.39 -13.60 6.75
C MET A 84 14.61 -14.83 7.63
N ALA A 85 15.73 -14.88 8.33
CA ALA A 85 15.97 -15.88 9.36
C ALA A 85 15.03 -15.69 10.57
N ARG A 86 14.66 -14.43 10.86
CA ARG A 86 13.72 -14.03 11.91
C ARG A 86 12.60 -13.17 11.30
N PRO A 87 11.61 -13.79 10.64
CA PRO A 87 10.61 -13.05 9.86
C PRO A 87 9.85 -12.02 10.68
N ALA A 88 9.75 -10.81 10.15
CA ALA A 88 8.83 -9.81 10.66
C ALA A 88 7.38 -10.25 10.42
N TYR A 89 6.48 -9.86 11.33
CA TYR A 89 5.04 -10.01 11.14
C TYR A 89 4.58 -9.03 10.06
N LEU A 90 4.22 -9.55 8.88
CA LEU A 90 3.69 -8.73 7.80
C LEU A 90 2.24 -8.34 8.11
N LEU A 91 2.00 -7.04 8.30
CA LEU A 91 0.66 -6.47 8.31
C LEU A 91 0.20 -6.33 6.86
N ASP A 92 -0.45 -7.37 6.39
CA ASP A 92 -0.88 -7.53 5.00
C ASP A 92 -2.13 -6.70 4.69
N ILE A 93 -1.92 -5.40 4.50
CA ILE A 93 -2.99 -4.41 4.31
C ILE A 93 -3.23 -4.03 2.84
N THR A 94 -2.49 -4.62 1.89
CA THR A 94 -2.49 -4.11 0.50
C THR A 94 -3.85 -4.22 -0.16
N VAL A 95 -4.46 -5.41 -0.18
CA VAL A 95 -5.83 -5.56 -0.73
C VAL A 95 -6.85 -4.78 0.10
N LEU A 96 -6.72 -4.78 1.43
CA LEU A 96 -7.62 -4.02 2.31
C LEU A 96 -7.61 -2.53 1.96
N THR A 97 -6.44 -1.94 1.71
CA THR A 97 -6.33 -0.54 1.31
C THR A 97 -6.76 -0.30 -0.13
N GLN A 98 -6.50 -1.22 -1.08
CA GLN A 98 -7.03 -1.12 -2.46
C GLN A 98 -8.56 -1.08 -2.51
N LEU A 99 -9.24 -1.73 -1.57
CA LEU A 99 -10.70 -1.66 -1.52
C LEU A 99 -11.21 -0.29 -1.02
N ARG A 100 -10.36 0.53 -0.39
CA ARG A 100 -10.77 1.77 0.30
C ARG A 100 -10.49 3.03 -0.51
N LYS A 101 -10.95 3.07 -1.76
CA LYS A 101 -10.92 4.29 -2.61
C LYS A 101 -11.61 5.50 -1.97
N ASP A 102 -12.52 5.27 -1.04
CA ASP A 102 -13.25 6.24 -0.22
C ASP A 102 -12.48 6.79 0.99
N GLY A 103 -11.35 6.18 1.35
CA GLY A 103 -10.62 6.50 2.59
C GLY A 103 -9.64 7.67 2.49
N HIS A 104 -9.49 8.27 1.31
CA HIS A 104 -8.54 9.35 1.07
C HIS A 104 -9.15 10.73 1.35
N PRO A 105 -8.35 11.71 1.83
CA PRO A 105 -8.81 13.09 1.98
C PRO A 105 -9.27 13.73 0.66
N GLY A 106 -8.71 13.29 -0.48
CA GLY A 106 -9.04 13.85 -1.79
C GLY A 106 -8.82 15.37 -1.81
N ARG A 107 -9.91 16.13 -2.01
CA ARG A 107 -9.90 17.59 -2.02
C ARG A 107 -9.79 18.24 -0.64
N TYR A 108 -10.05 17.49 0.43
CA TYR A 108 -10.09 18.02 1.80
C TYR A 108 -8.70 18.09 2.46
N ALA A 109 -7.66 17.56 1.82
CA ALA A 109 -6.29 17.65 2.33
C ALA A 109 -5.73 19.08 2.32
N THR A 110 -6.20 19.96 1.42
CA THR A 110 -5.72 21.34 1.35
C THR A 110 -6.84 22.30 0.99
N LYS A 111 -6.63 23.60 1.24
CA LYS A 111 -7.56 24.65 0.79
C LYS A 111 -7.53 24.88 -0.73
N SER A 112 -6.59 24.28 -1.45
CA SER A 112 -6.47 24.43 -2.90
C SER A 112 -7.33 23.39 -3.61
N LEU A 113 -8.29 23.87 -4.40
CA LEU A 113 -9.17 23.03 -5.23
C LEU A 113 -8.43 22.31 -6.37
N ALA A 114 -7.19 22.69 -6.66
CA ALA A 114 -6.38 22.08 -7.71
C ALA A 114 -5.66 20.79 -7.25
N PHE A 115 -5.59 20.52 -5.94
CA PHE A 115 -4.84 19.39 -5.41
C PHE A 115 -5.75 18.26 -4.93
N ASN A 116 -5.49 17.05 -5.45
CA ASN A 116 -6.15 15.82 -5.06
C ASN A 116 -5.17 14.88 -4.37
N TYR A 117 -5.39 14.63 -3.08
CA TYR A 117 -4.55 13.74 -2.29
C TYR A 117 -5.18 12.36 -2.17
N CYS A 118 -4.80 11.48 -3.11
CA CYS A 118 -5.23 10.07 -3.15
C CYS A 118 -4.13 9.10 -2.68
N SER A 119 -3.20 9.58 -1.85
CA SER A 119 -2.07 8.79 -1.31
C SER A 119 -2.00 8.76 0.22
N HIS A 120 -2.68 9.68 0.90
CA HIS A 120 -2.77 9.76 2.36
C HIS A 120 -4.18 9.34 2.80
N TRP A 121 -4.37 9.05 4.09
CA TRP A 121 -5.63 8.56 4.62
C TRP A 121 -6.26 9.56 5.58
N CYS A 122 -7.60 9.64 5.61
CA CYS A 122 -8.30 10.37 6.66
C CYS A 122 -8.11 9.67 8.02
N SER A 123 -8.00 10.45 9.10
CA SER A 123 -7.87 9.99 10.49
C SER A 123 -8.96 10.57 11.37
#